data_AF-H1W0M4-F1
#
_entry.id   AF-H1W0M4-F1
#
_cell.length_a   1.000
_cell.length_b   1.000
_cell.length_c   1.000
_cell.angle_alpha   90.00
_cell.angle_beta   90.00
_cell.angle_gamma   90.00
#
_symmetry.space_group_name_H-M   'P 1'
#
loop_
_entity.id
_entity.type
_entity.pdbx_description
1 polymer ?
#
loop_
_entity_poly.entity_id
_entity_poly.type
_entity_poly.pdbx_seq_one_letter_code
_entity_poly.pdbx_strand_id
1 'polypeptide(L)'
;MKFNAAAFSAAALLASSAYADDAQKVLSEDKTSTAAESATSVAPKLATFTPTTLKAPFLEQFTDDWESRWRPSHAKKDSKDDEEWAYVGEWAVEEPTVYKGVEGDKGLVVKNPAAHHAISAKFPKKIDNKGKTLVVQYEVKLQNGLECGGAYLKLLRENKALHQEEFSNATPYVIMFGPDKCGHTNKVHFIFNHKNPKTGEYEEKHLTAPPTARIVKTTELYTLIVHPNNTFIIQQNGEQVKTGSLLEL
;
A
#
# COMPACT_ATOMS: atom_id res chain seq x y z
N MET A 1 53.01 -43.91 -8.02
CA MET A 1 54.06 -43.89 -9.04
C MET A 1 53.40 -43.71 -10.40
N LYS A 2 54.03 -42.89 -11.24
CA LYS A 2 53.68 -42.52 -12.62
C LYS A 2 53.41 -43.76 -13.49
N PHE A 3 52.50 -43.68 -14.46
CA PHE A 3 52.82 -43.43 -15.87
C PHE A 3 51.57 -43.52 -16.78
N ASN A 4 51.60 -42.66 -17.79
CA ASN A 4 50.65 -42.43 -18.87
C ASN A 4 50.70 -43.51 -19.98
N ALA A 5 49.75 -43.34 -20.91
CA ALA A 5 49.76 -43.74 -22.33
C ALA A 5 49.06 -45.09 -22.64
N ALA A 6 48.35 -45.28 -23.75
CA ALA A 6 48.39 -44.58 -25.03
C ALA A 6 47.04 -44.68 -25.77
N ALA A 7 46.85 -43.77 -26.72
CA ALA A 7 45.75 -43.68 -27.66
C ALA A 7 45.73 -44.82 -28.69
N PHE A 8 44.55 -45.15 -29.20
CA PHE A 8 44.37 -45.77 -30.51
C PHE A 8 43.14 -45.16 -31.21
N SER A 9 43.40 -44.49 -32.33
CA SER A 9 42.41 -44.20 -33.35
C SER A 9 42.25 -45.41 -34.26
N ALA A 10 41.02 -45.78 -34.60
CA ALA A 10 40.71 -46.53 -35.82
C ALA A 10 39.27 -46.23 -36.25
N ALA A 11 39.14 -45.57 -37.39
CA ALA A 11 37.90 -45.48 -38.14
C ALA A 11 37.77 -46.72 -39.04
N ALA A 12 36.58 -47.29 -39.13
CA ALA A 12 35.98 -47.82 -40.36
C ALA A 12 34.68 -48.56 -40.03
N LEU A 13 33.58 -48.20 -40.71
CA LEU A 13 32.85 -49.06 -41.66
C LEU A 13 31.47 -48.45 -41.94
N LEU A 14 31.35 -47.91 -43.15
CA LEU A 14 30.08 -47.64 -43.80
C LEU A 14 29.49 -48.97 -44.30
N ALA A 15 28.25 -49.26 -43.92
CA ALA A 15 27.36 -50.15 -44.66
C ALA A 15 25.97 -49.54 -44.65
N SER A 16 25.57 -49.04 -45.82
CA SER A 16 24.27 -48.47 -46.13
C SER A 16 23.23 -49.56 -46.41
N SER A 17 22.00 -49.30 -45.95
CA SER A 17 20.70 -49.46 -46.65
C SER A 17 19.64 -50.14 -45.79
N ALA A 18 18.64 -49.36 -45.39
CA ALA A 18 17.21 -49.64 -45.53
C ALA A 18 16.40 -48.70 -44.62
N TYR A 19 15.68 -47.78 -45.26
CA TYR A 19 14.37 -47.22 -44.87
C TYR A 19 14.09 -46.95 -43.39
N ALA A 20 14.18 -45.67 -43.01
CA ALA A 20 13.21 -45.06 -42.10
C ALA A 20 12.98 -43.63 -42.59
N ASP A 21 11.77 -43.44 -43.11
CA ASP A 21 11.19 -42.20 -43.62
C ASP A 21 10.99 -41.19 -42.48
N ASP A 22 10.82 -39.93 -42.89
CA ASP A 22 10.17 -38.87 -42.12
C ASP A 22 10.98 -38.13 -41.04
N ALA A 23 11.94 -37.32 -41.48
CA ALA A 23 12.16 -36.00 -40.89
C ALA A 23 12.90 -35.07 -41.87
N GLN A 24 12.30 -33.89 -42.09
CA GLN A 24 13.00 -32.64 -42.43
C GLN A 24 13.26 -32.33 -43.92
N LYS A 25 12.22 -31.80 -44.56
CA LYS A 25 12.27 -30.81 -45.66
C LYS A 25 10.91 -30.09 -45.58
N VAL A 26 10.80 -28.78 -45.46
CA VAL A 26 11.25 -27.78 -46.44
C VAL A 26 11.27 -26.42 -45.72
N LEU A 27 12.44 -25.78 -45.77
CA LEU A 27 12.60 -24.35 -45.58
C LEU A 27 11.98 -23.61 -46.77
N SER A 28 11.27 -22.53 -46.44
CA SER A 28 11.31 -21.22 -47.11
C SER A 28 10.85 -21.08 -48.57
N GLU A 29 9.89 -20.17 -48.70
CA GLU A 29 9.59 -19.24 -49.80
C GLU A 29 8.30 -19.55 -50.58
N ASP A 30 7.22 -18.87 -50.20
CA ASP A 30 6.55 -18.03 -51.18
C ASP A 30 5.92 -16.79 -50.53
N LYS A 31 6.16 -15.64 -51.15
CA LYS A 31 5.69 -14.32 -50.71
C LYS A 31 4.23 -14.11 -51.11
N THR A 32 3.60 -13.20 -50.37
CA THR A 32 2.45 -12.34 -50.73
C THR A 32 1.04 -12.88 -50.43
N SER A 33 0.49 -12.48 -49.29
CA SER A 33 -0.67 -11.57 -49.29
C SER A 33 -0.89 -10.94 -47.92
N THR A 34 -1.11 -9.64 -47.99
CA THR A 34 -1.47 -8.70 -46.94
C THR A 34 -2.81 -9.01 -46.30
N ALA A 35 -2.84 -9.15 -44.99
CA ALA A 35 -3.93 -8.67 -44.14
C ALA A 35 -3.35 -8.45 -42.74
N ALA A 36 -2.91 -7.22 -42.49
CA ALA A 36 -2.69 -6.75 -41.14
C ALA A 36 -4.08 -6.69 -40.47
N GLU A 37 -4.41 -7.71 -39.70
CA GLU A 37 -5.47 -7.59 -38.71
C GLU A 37 -5.00 -6.56 -37.69
N SER A 38 -5.41 -5.31 -37.93
CA SER A 38 -5.36 -4.25 -36.96
C SER A 38 -6.28 -4.68 -35.81
N ALA A 39 -5.70 -5.35 -34.82
CA ALA A 39 -6.33 -5.54 -33.53
C ALA A 39 -6.42 -4.16 -32.86
N THR A 40 -7.43 -3.39 -33.23
CA THR A 40 -7.89 -2.26 -32.43
C THR A 40 -8.33 -2.82 -31.08
N SER A 41 -7.42 -2.80 -30.10
CA SER A 41 -7.75 -3.03 -28.71
C SER A 41 -8.67 -1.91 -28.26
N VAL A 42 -9.97 -2.17 -28.30
CA VAL A 42 -10.96 -1.26 -27.71
C VAL A 42 -10.72 -1.31 -26.21
N ALA A 43 -9.98 -0.33 -25.68
CA ALA A 43 -9.78 -0.18 -24.25
C ALA A 43 -11.16 -0.11 -23.57
N PRO A 44 -11.37 -0.82 -22.45
CA PRO A 44 -12.65 -0.82 -21.77
C PRO A 44 -12.98 0.62 -21.32
N LYS A 45 -14.22 1.06 -21.57
CA LYS A 45 -14.70 2.36 -21.10
C LYS A 45 -14.74 2.35 -19.56
N LEU A 46 -14.00 3.27 -18.94
CA LEU A 46 -13.99 3.43 -17.49
C LEU A 46 -15.33 3.99 -17.00
N ALA A 47 -15.75 3.57 -15.81
CA ALA A 47 -16.87 4.20 -15.11
C ALA A 47 -16.48 5.63 -14.69
N THR A 48 -17.45 6.52 -14.56
CA THR A 48 -17.23 7.87 -14.01
C THR A 48 -17.53 7.89 -12.53
N PHE A 49 -16.64 8.50 -11.76
CA PHE A 49 -16.75 8.67 -10.33
C PHE A 49 -18.01 9.45 -9.98
N THR A 50 -18.74 8.93 -9.01
CA THR A 50 -19.91 9.59 -8.42
C THR A 50 -19.76 9.51 -6.92
N PRO A 51 -19.66 10.65 -6.20
CA PRO A 51 -19.56 10.64 -4.75
C PRO A 51 -20.72 9.86 -4.12
N THR A 52 -20.41 8.99 -3.17
CA THR A 52 -21.43 8.22 -2.46
C THR A 52 -22.29 9.12 -1.57
N THR A 53 -23.54 8.70 -1.36
CA THR A 53 -24.47 9.31 -0.40
C THR A 53 -24.38 8.70 1.00
N LEU A 54 -23.51 7.70 1.19
CA LEU A 54 -23.29 7.06 2.48
C LEU A 54 -22.90 8.07 3.56
N LYS A 55 -23.34 7.80 4.78
CA LYS A 55 -23.00 8.60 5.96
C LYS A 55 -22.16 7.75 6.90
N ALA A 56 -21.04 8.30 7.31
CA ALA A 56 -20.18 7.75 8.35
C ALA A 56 -19.75 8.90 9.29
N PRO A 57 -19.28 8.61 10.52
CA PRO A 57 -18.73 9.63 11.41
C PRO A 57 -17.65 10.50 10.74
N PHE A 58 -16.89 9.91 9.82
CA PHE A 58 -16.01 10.59 8.89
C PHE A 58 -16.01 9.82 7.56
N LEU A 59 -16.12 10.55 6.44
CA LEU A 59 -16.05 10.02 5.08
C LEU A 59 -15.34 11.04 4.21
N GLU A 60 -14.28 10.61 3.53
CA GLU A 60 -13.55 11.42 2.58
C GLU A 60 -13.53 10.72 1.22
N GLN A 61 -13.77 11.47 0.16
CA GLN A 61 -13.76 11.02 -1.23
C GLN A 61 -13.04 12.03 -2.16
N PHE A 62 -12.33 13.00 -1.57
CA PHE A 62 -11.54 14.04 -2.22
C PHE A 62 -12.28 14.80 -3.32
N THR A 63 -13.53 15.16 -3.04
CA THR A 63 -14.31 16.13 -3.83
C THR A 63 -13.65 17.51 -3.84
N ASP A 64 -14.05 18.38 -4.75
CA ASP A 64 -13.34 19.65 -5.04
C ASP A 64 -13.22 20.61 -3.83
N ASP A 65 -14.01 20.41 -2.77
CA ASP A 65 -13.94 21.16 -1.50
C ASP A 65 -12.96 20.58 -0.46
N TRP A 66 -12.11 19.60 -0.83
CA TRP A 66 -11.20 18.90 0.10
C TRP A 66 -10.26 19.84 0.87
N GLU A 67 -9.82 20.94 0.25
CA GLU A 67 -8.95 21.94 0.89
C GLU A 67 -9.61 22.63 2.08
N SER A 68 -10.94 22.64 2.16
CA SER A 68 -11.63 23.16 3.35
C SER A 68 -11.56 22.18 4.55
N ARG A 69 -11.29 20.90 4.28
CA ARG A 69 -11.34 19.80 5.25
C ARG A 69 -9.95 19.33 5.70
N TRP A 70 -8.96 19.43 4.82
CA TRP A 70 -7.59 18.97 5.08
C TRP A 70 -6.62 20.13 5.27
N ARG A 71 -5.67 19.94 6.18
CA ARG A 71 -4.62 20.91 6.50
C ARG A 71 -3.26 20.22 6.53
N PRO A 72 -2.34 20.59 5.62
CA PRO A 72 -0.94 20.18 5.72
C PRO A 72 -0.32 20.74 7.00
N SER A 73 0.46 19.92 7.68
CA SER A 73 1.24 20.40 8.82
C SER A 73 2.61 20.86 8.38
N HIS A 74 3.09 21.93 9.00
CA HIS A 74 4.44 22.45 8.85
C HIS A 74 5.23 22.40 10.17
N ALA A 75 4.72 21.63 11.15
CA ALA A 75 5.35 21.49 12.45
C ALA A 75 6.80 20.97 12.31
N LYS A 76 7.67 21.39 13.22
CA LYS A 76 8.98 20.74 13.36
C LYS A 76 8.78 19.41 14.08
N LYS A 77 9.46 18.37 13.61
CA LYS A 77 9.54 17.08 14.29
C LYS A 77 10.25 17.31 15.61
N ASP A 78 9.66 16.81 16.68
CA ASP A 78 10.32 16.78 17.98
C ASP A 78 11.31 15.59 17.95
N SER A 79 12.62 15.89 17.82
CA SER A 79 13.70 14.92 17.88
C SER A 79 14.70 15.29 18.98
N LYS A 80 15.25 14.27 19.66
CA LYS A 80 16.28 14.44 20.70
C LYS A 80 17.65 14.79 20.12
N ASP A 81 17.82 14.62 18.82
CA ASP A 81 18.99 15.04 18.06
C ASP A 81 18.65 16.40 17.43
N ASP A 82 19.58 17.37 17.52
CA ASP A 82 19.47 18.78 17.09
C ASP A 82 19.20 18.98 15.58
N GLU A 83 18.77 17.94 14.86
CA GLU A 83 18.33 18.04 13.47
C GLU A 83 16.86 18.49 13.42
N GLU A 84 16.63 19.74 13.04
CA GLU A 84 15.29 20.29 12.82
C GLU A 84 14.64 19.71 11.55
N TRP A 85 13.98 18.55 11.65
CA TRP A 85 13.23 17.97 10.54
C TRP A 85 11.81 18.56 10.48
N ALA A 86 11.52 19.48 9.56
CA ALA A 86 10.16 20.00 9.34
C ALA A 86 9.34 19.10 8.39
N TYR A 87 8.01 19.10 8.56
CA TYR A 87 7.09 18.54 7.56
C TYR A 87 7.01 19.48 6.35
N VAL A 88 7.84 19.21 5.34
CA VAL A 88 7.95 20.01 4.10
C VAL A 88 7.30 19.34 2.89
N GLY A 89 6.69 18.17 3.09
CA GLY A 89 6.10 17.39 2.02
C GLY A 89 4.82 18.02 1.46
N GLU A 90 4.72 18.07 0.13
CA GLU A 90 3.58 18.65 -0.58
C GLU A 90 2.52 17.59 -0.90
N TRP A 91 1.27 18.06 -0.97
CA TRP A 91 0.09 17.25 -1.24
C TRP A 91 -0.68 17.83 -2.42
N ALA A 92 -1.24 16.96 -3.24
CA ALA A 92 -2.22 17.34 -4.26
C ALA A 92 -3.40 16.36 -4.24
N VAL A 93 -4.55 16.80 -4.73
CA VAL A 93 -5.68 15.91 -5.03
C VAL A 93 -5.79 15.79 -6.54
N GLU A 94 -5.48 14.60 -7.04
CA GLU A 94 -5.40 14.32 -8.48
C GLU A 94 -5.86 12.89 -8.78
N GLU A 95 -6.18 12.64 -10.05
CA GLU A 95 -6.50 11.29 -10.51
C GLU A 95 -5.25 10.41 -10.56
N PRO A 96 -5.38 9.08 -10.39
CA PRO A 96 -4.26 8.18 -10.59
C PRO A 96 -3.79 8.18 -12.05
N THR A 97 -2.48 8.28 -12.24
CA THR A 97 -1.80 8.22 -13.55
C THR A 97 -1.50 6.78 -13.96
N VAL A 98 -1.38 5.86 -13.00
CA VAL A 98 -1.10 4.43 -13.24
C VAL A 98 -2.35 3.61 -12.97
N TYR A 99 -2.72 2.70 -13.89
CA TYR A 99 -3.91 1.84 -13.80
C TYR A 99 -5.17 2.59 -13.36
N LYS A 100 -5.51 3.66 -14.08
CA LYS A 100 -6.72 4.44 -13.83
C LYS A 100 -7.94 3.53 -14.00
N GLY A 101 -8.73 3.36 -12.94
CA GLY A 101 -9.89 2.46 -12.92
C GLY A 101 -11.23 3.18 -13.07
N VAL A 102 -11.29 4.44 -12.61
CA VAL A 102 -12.51 5.26 -12.62
C VAL A 102 -12.13 6.68 -13.07
N GLU A 103 -12.91 7.23 -13.98
CA GLU A 103 -12.77 8.59 -14.50
C GLU A 103 -13.29 9.60 -13.47
N GLY A 104 -12.51 10.61 -13.10
CA GLY A 104 -12.88 11.61 -12.09
C GLY A 104 -12.62 11.19 -10.64
N ASP A 105 -12.11 9.98 -10.41
CA ASP A 105 -11.78 9.48 -9.07
C ASP A 105 -10.42 10.03 -8.62
N LYS A 106 -10.48 11.10 -7.82
CA LYS A 106 -9.29 11.78 -7.31
C LYS A 106 -8.92 11.22 -5.95
N GLY A 107 -7.63 11.18 -5.66
CA GLY A 107 -7.08 10.81 -4.37
C GLY A 107 -6.07 11.84 -3.88
N LEU A 108 -5.79 11.80 -2.58
CA LEU A 108 -4.70 12.58 -1.99
C LEU A 108 -3.35 11.95 -2.33
N VAL A 109 -2.48 12.71 -2.99
CA VAL A 109 -1.20 12.26 -3.53
C VAL A 109 -0.04 13.02 -2.88
N VAL A 110 0.93 12.24 -2.43
CA VAL A 110 2.24 12.68 -1.95
C VAL A 110 3.11 13.07 -3.16
N LYS A 111 3.65 14.28 -3.20
CA LYS A 111 4.36 14.78 -4.40
C LYS A 111 5.88 14.65 -4.32
N ASN A 112 6.49 14.92 -3.17
CA ASN A 112 7.95 15.02 -3.08
C ASN A 112 8.54 13.70 -2.54
N PRO A 113 9.59 13.15 -3.18
CA PRO A 113 10.32 12.03 -2.61
C PRO A 113 11.17 12.49 -1.40
N ALA A 114 11.51 11.57 -0.51
CA ALA A 114 12.45 11.78 0.60
C ALA A 114 12.11 12.95 1.55
N ALA A 115 10.83 13.32 1.65
CA ALA A 115 10.35 14.35 2.57
C ALA A 115 9.39 13.77 3.63
N HIS A 116 9.33 14.42 4.78
CA HIS A 116 8.32 14.12 5.78
C HIS A 116 7.00 14.78 5.41
N HIS A 117 5.96 13.97 5.32
CA HIS A 117 4.62 14.39 4.95
C HIS A 117 3.70 14.30 6.17
N ALA A 118 2.90 15.34 6.35
CA ALA A 118 1.88 15.38 7.38
C ALA A 118 0.68 16.19 6.87
N ILE A 119 -0.49 15.59 6.96
CA ILE A 119 -1.76 16.24 6.65
C ILE A 119 -2.83 15.64 7.54
N SER A 120 -3.77 16.45 7.98
CA SER A 120 -4.83 16.01 8.87
C SER A 120 -6.17 16.60 8.47
N ALA A 121 -7.23 15.87 8.76
CA ALA A 121 -8.60 16.34 8.67
C ALA A 121 -9.27 16.13 10.02
N LYS A 122 -9.92 17.18 10.52
CA LYS A 122 -10.61 17.14 11.81
C LYS A 122 -11.98 16.48 11.62
N PHE A 123 -12.31 15.54 12.51
CA PHE A 123 -13.65 14.96 12.51
C PHE A 123 -14.70 16.02 12.92
N PRO A 124 -15.89 16.02 12.28
CA PRO A 124 -16.97 16.95 12.64
C PRO A 124 -17.38 16.84 14.11
N LYS A 125 -17.29 15.62 14.66
CA LYS A 125 -17.51 15.32 16.08
C LYS A 125 -16.50 14.29 16.54
N LYS A 126 -16.15 14.34 17.83
CA LYS A 126 -15.37 13.27 18.47
C LYS A 126 -16.05 11.93 18.25
N ILE A 127 -15.27 10.93 17.82
CA ILE A 127 -15.73 9.55 17.73
C ILE A 127 -15.60 8.90 19.11
N ASP A 128 -16.70 8.37 19.63
CA ASP A 128 -16.75 7.49 20.80
C ASP A 128 -17.31 6.14 20.38
N ASN A 129 -16.47 5.11 20.45
CA ASN A 129 -16.79 3.74 20.10
C ASN A 129 -17.08 2.86 21.33
N LYS A 130 -17.29 3.43 22.53
CA LYS A 130 -17.63 2.63 23.71
C LYS A 130 -18.89 1.79 23.46
N GLY A 131 -18.75 0.47 23.60
CA GLY A 131 -19.82 -0.50 23.34
C GLY A 131 -20.18 -0.69 21.87
N LYS A 132 -19.42 -0.12 20.93
CA LYS A 132 -19.64 -0.19 19.48
C LYS A 132 -18.39 -0.68 18.77
N THR A 133 -18.58 -1.29 17.61
CA THR A 133 -17.46 -1.62 16.72
C THR A 133 -16.92 -0.33 16.06
N LEU A 134 -15.61 -0.16 16.10
CA LEU A 134 -14.91 0.85 15.31
C LEU A 134 -14.43 0.20 14.00
N VAL A 135 -14.70 0.84 12.87
CA VAL A 135 -14.18 0.45 11.56
C VAL A 135 -13.38 1.61 10.99
N VAL A 136 -12.15 1.33 10.58
CA VAL A 136 -11.26 2.29 9.91
C VAL A 136 -10.88 1.68 8.58
N GLN A 137 -11.19 2.36 7.49
CA GLN A 137 -10.98 1.84 6.15
C GLN A 137 -10.49 2.96 5.22
N TYR A 138 -9.51 2.65 4.38
CA TYR A 138 -9.00 3.55 3.35
C TYR A 138 -8.25 2.75 2.28
N GLU A 139 -8.02 3.42 1.15
CA GLU A 139 -7.31 2.87 0.02
C GLU A 139 -5.92 3.47 -0.09
N VAL A 140 -4.96 2.65 -0.53
CA VAL A 140 -3.58 3.09 -0.82
C VAL A 140 -3.23 2.61 -2.22
N LYS A 141 -2.65 3.52 -3.03
CA LYS A 141 -2.15 3.19 -4.36
C LYS A 141 -0.71 3.65 -4.53
N LEU A 142 0.20 2.69 -4.56
CA LEU A 142 1.65 2.94 -4.67
C LEU A 142 2.05 3.04 -6.15
N GLN A 143 1.63 4.11 -6.81
CA GLN A 143 1.76 4.28 -8.27
C GLN A 143 3.21 4.14 -8.76
N ASN A 144 4.16 4.70 -8.00
CA ASN A 144 5.59 4.68 -8.28
C ASN A 144 6.34 3.56 -7.52
N GLY A 145 5.62 2.66 -6.84
CA GLY A 145 6.20 1.73 -5.87
C GLY A 145 6.53 2.41 -4.53
N LEU A 146 7.10 1.63 -3.60
CA LEU A 146 7.50 2.11 -2.28
C LEU A 146 8.70 1.29 -1.77
N GLU A 147 9.89 1.91 -1.74
CA GLU A 147 11.11 1.26 -1.25
C GLU A 147 11.30 1.48 0.26
N CYS A 148 11.19 2.75 0.68
CA CYS A 148 11.20 3.18 2.06
C CYS A 148 10.21 4.34 2.30
N GLY A 149 9.13 4.05 3.03
CA GLY A 149 8.13 5.01 3.48
C GLY A 149 6.91 4.32 4.12
N GLY A 150 6.15 5.11 4.85
CA GLY A 150 4.88 4.70 5.44
C GLY A 150 3.71 5.34 4.69
N ALA A 151 2.66 4.55 4.45
CA ALA A 151 1.38 5.04 3.95
C ALA A 151 0.26 4.68 4.93
N TYR A 152 0.55 4.85 6.23
CA TYR A 152 -0.37 4.60 7.33
C TYR A 152 -1.06 5.90 7.78
N LEU A 153 -2.22 5.74 8.42
CA LEU A 153 -2.91 6.83 9.10
C LEU A 153 -2.72 6.78 10.61
N LYS A 154 -3.00 7.90 11.28
CA LYS A 154 -3.13 7.98 12.75
C LYS A 154 -4.49 8.56 13.10
N LEU A 155 -5.21 7.90 13.99
CA LEU A 155 -6.40 8.46 14.63
C LEU A 155 -5.97 9.27 15.84
N LEU A 156 -6.07 10.59 15.74
CA LEU A 156 -5.55 11.51 16.76
C LEU A 156 -6.46 11.55 17.99
N ARG A 157 -5.85 11.70 19.17
CA ARG A 157 -6.57 11.84 20.43
C ARG A 157 -7.02 13.27 20.61
N GLU A 158 -8.32 13.47 20.81
CA GLU A 158 -8.89 14.77 21.16
C GLU A 158 -8.12 15.45 22.30
N ASN A 159 -7.54 16.61 22.00
CA ASN A 159 -6.83 17.45 22.96
C ASN A 159 -6.90 18.92 22.51
N LYS A 160 -6.60 19.86 23.42
CA LYS A 160 -6.66 21.30 23.12
C LYS A 160 -5.63 21.75 22.08
N ALA A 161 -4.49 21.06 21.97
CA ALA A 161 -3.40 21.40 21.05
C ALA A 161 -3.73 21.04 19.58
N LEU A 162 -4.58 20.03 19.34
CA LEU A 162 -5.10 19.70 17.99
C LEU A 162 -5.90 20.84 17.35
N HIS A 163 -6.25 21.88 18.11
CA HIS A 163 -6.94 23.05 17.59
C HIS A 163 -6.00 24.11 17.01
N GLN A 164 -4.68 23.93 17.11
CA GLN A 164 -3.67 24.88 16.61
C GLN A 164 -3.22 24.56 15.18
N GLU A 165 -3.92 23.66 14.47
CA GLU A 165 -3.71 23.34 13.05
C GLU A 165 -2.36 22.70 12.69
N GLU A 166 -1.47 22.50 13.67
CA GLU A 166 -0.18 21.84 13.50
C GLU A 166 -0.20 20.41 14.07
N PHE A 167 0.25 19.47 13.26
CA PHE A 167 0.42 18.05 13.59
C PHE A 167 1.87 17.63 13.50
N SER A 168 2.39 16.98 14.54
CA SER A 168 3.75 16.44 14.54
C SER A 168 3.79 14.97 14.93
N ASN A 169 4.98 14.38 14.85
CA ASN A 169 5.25 13.02 15.32
C ASN A 169 4.89 12.83 16.80
N ALA A 170 5.01 13.89 17.61
CA ALA A 170 4.71 13.89 19.04
C ALA A 170 3.21 14.07 19.35
N THR A 171 2.37 14.37 18.34
CA THR A 171 0.94 14.57 18.57
C THR A 171 0.30 13.27 19.08
N PRO A 172 -0.40 13.31 20.24
CA PRO A 172 -1.01 12.12 20.81
C PRO A 172 -2.04 11.48 19.86
N TYR A 173 -1.91 10.19 19.64
CA TYR A 173 -2.83 9.40 18.84
C TYR A 173 -3.38 8.21 19.64
N VAL A 174 -4.47 7.61 19.16
CA VAL A 174 -5.11 6.43 19.76
C VAL A 174 -4.78 5.18 18.97
N ILE A 175 -4.87 5.25 17.64
CA ILE A 175 -4.57 4.14 16.72
C ILE A 175 -3.65 4.63 15.62
N MET A 176 -2.61 3.85 15.29
CA MET A 176 -1.89 3.96 14.02
C MET A 176 -2.14 2.69 13.23
N PHE A 177 -2.57 2.83 11.97
CA PHE A 177 -2.96 1.69 11.15
C PHE A 177 -2.59 1.90 9.69
N GLY A 178 -1.89 0.92 9.10
CA GLY A 178 -1.61 0.95 7.67
C GLY A 178 -0.29 0.34 7.21
N PRO A 179 -0.06 0.31 5.89
CA PRO A 179 1.16 -0.24 5.31
C PRO A 179 2.38 0.63 5.60
N ASP A 180 3.49 -0.04 5.89
CA ASP A 180 4.82 0.55 6.02
C ASP A 180 5.87 -0.39 5.45
N LYS A 181 6.71 0.15 4.59
CA LYS A 181 7.72 -0.59 3.84
C LYS A 181 9.00 0.22 3.90
N CYS A 182 10.06 -0.34 4.48
CA CYS A 182 11.39 0.26 4.40
C CYS A 182 12.49 -0.80 4.41
N GLY A 183 13.29 -0.85 3.35
CA GLY A 183 14.38 -1.81 3.22
C GLY A 183 13.90 -3.26 3.25
N HIS A 184 14.17 -4.00 4.32
CA HIS A 184 13.68 -5.38 4.50
C HIS A 184 12.37 -5.45 5.29
N THR A 185 12.00 -4.36 5.98
CA THR A 185 10.73 -4.27 6.68
C THR A 185 9.60 -4.10 5.68
N ASN A 186 8.56 -4.93 5.81
CA ASN A 186 7.30 -4.83 5.10
C ASN A 186 6.17 -5.32 6.02
N LYS A 187 5.32 -4.43 6.49
CA LYS A 187 4.24 -4.77 7.43
C LYS A 187 3.06 -3.82 7.34
N VAL A 188 1.91 -4.28 7.80
CA VAL A 188 0.78 -3.44 8.16
C VAL A 188 0.87 -3.15 9.65
N HIS A 189 1.16 -1.91 10.02
CA HIS A 189 1.11 -1.47 11.40
C HIS A 189 -0.32 -1.57 11.94
N PHE A 190 -0.42 -2.05 13.16
CA PHE A 190 -1.54 -1.77 14.04
C PHE A 190 -0.95 -1.47 15.42
N ILE A 191 -0.99 -0.20 15.82
CA ILE A 191 -0.49 0.26 17.11
C ILE A 191 -1.66 0.86 17.87
N PHE A 192 -1.86 0.40 19.09
CA PHE A 192 -2.88 0.92 20.00
C PHE A 192 -2.21 1.63 21.18
N ASN A 193 -2.47 2.93 21.33
CA ASN A 193 -1.90 3.72 22.43
C ASN A 193 -2.84 3.65 23.65
N HIS A 194 -2.56 2.71 24.54
CA HIS A 194 -3.38 2.39 25.70
C HIS A 194 -3.00 3.25 26.92
N LYS A 195 -4.01 3.76 27.64
CA LYS A 195 -3.80 4.43 28.93
C LYS A 195 -3.85 3.41 30.06
N ASN A 196 -2.74 3.25 30.79
CA ASN A 196 -2.73 2.43 32.00
C ASN A 196 -3.69 3.04 33.04
N PRO A 197 -4.72 2.31 33.51
CA PRO A 197 -5.70 2.86 34.44
C PRO A 197 -5.14 3.11 35.85
N LYS A 198 -4.01 2.49 36.21
CA LYS A 198 -3.35 2.66 37.52
C LYS A 198 -2.36 3.82 37.52
N THR A 199 -1.45 3.87 36.54
CA THR A 199 -0.39 4.90 36.49
C THR A 199 -0.83 6.14 35.72
N GLY A 200 -1.83 6.03 34.85
CA GLY A 200 -2.28 7.11 33.98
C GLY A 200 -1.39 7.35 32.75
N GLU A 201 -0.28 6.62 32.64
CA GLU A 201 0.67 6.71 31.55
C GLU A 201 0.13 6.03 30.28
N TYR A 202 0.60 6.51 29.12
CA TYR A 202 0.27 5.94 27.84
C TYR A 202 1.37 5.03 27.34
N GLU A 203 0.99 3.87 26.81
CA GLU A 203 1.90 2.88 26.25
C GLU A 203 1.46 2.51 24.83
N GLU A 204 2.42 2.46 23.90
CA GLU A 204 2.19 1.94 22.56
C GLU A 204 2.25 0.41 22.57
N LYS A 205 1.13 -0.23 22.22
CA LYS A 205 1.06 -1.67 22.01
C LYS A 205 1.08 -1.95 20.51
N HIS A 206 2.15 -2.58 20.05
CA HIS A 206 2.36 -2.91 18.64
C HIS A 206 1.88 -4.32 18.36
N LEU A 207 1.10 -4.52 17.31
CA LEU A 207 0.69 -5.84 16.88
C LEU A 207 1.88 -6.80 16.66
N THR A 208 1.85 -7.91 17.39
CA THR A 208 2.78 -9.03 17.20
C THR A 208 2.51 -9.79 15.89
N ALA A 209 3.57 -10.06 15.14
CA ALA A 209 3.54 -10.72 13.83
C ALA A 209 2.52 -10.07 12.85
N PRO A 210 2.76 -8.81 12.46
CA PRO A 210 1.86 -8.09 11.56
C PRO A 210 1.85 -8.72 10.16
N PRO A 211 0.71 -8.66 9.45
CA PRO A 211 0.64 -9.12 8.07
C PRO A 211 1.49 -8.22 7.15
N THR A 212 1.93 -8.76 6.02
CA THR A 212 2.73 -8.05 5.02
C THR A 212 1.89 -7.00 4.28
N ALA A 213 2.44 -5.83 4.01
CA ALA A 213 1.77 -4.86 3.15
C ALA A 213 1.88 -5.25 1.66
N ARG A 214 0.83 -4.95 0.90
CA ARG A 214 0.78 -5.19 -0.55
C ARG A 214 1.49 -4.04 -1.27
N ILE A 215 2.70 -4.31 -1.76
CA ILE A 215 3.52 -3.33 -2.49
C ILE A 215 3.32 -3.53 -3.99
N VAL A 216 2.17 -3.10 -4.46
CA VAL A 216 1.73 -3.22 -5.86
C VAL A 216 1.23 -1.87 -6.37
N LYS A 217 1.14 -1.73 -7.70
CA LYS A 217 0.72 -0.48 -8.36
C LYS A 217 -0.81 -0.35 -8.46
N THR A 218 -1.55 -1.39 -8.13
CA THR A 218 -3.02 -1.38 -8.02
C THR A 218 -3.47 -0.67 -6.73
N THR A 219 -4.74 -0.28 -6.70
CA THR A 219 -5.35 0.26 -5.47
C THR A 219 -5.62 -0.89 -4.50
N GLU A 220 -5.16 -0.76 -3.26
CA GLU A 220 -5.33 -1.76 -2.20
C GLU A 220 -6.16 -1.18 -1.05
N LEU A 221 -7.20 -1.89 -0.64
CA LEU A 221 -8.10 -1.50 0.44
C LEU A 221 -7.63 -2.09 1.76
N TYR A 222 -7.39 -1.25 2.77
CA TYR A 222 -7.01 -1.66 4.11
C TYR A 222 -8.14 -1.37 5.09
N THR A 223 -8.55 -2.39 5.85
CA THR A 223 -9.63 -2.26 6.83
C THR A 223 -9.19 -2.78 8.19
N LEU A 224 -9.37 -1.97 9.23
CA LEU A 224 -9.24 -2.35 10.63
C LEU A 224 -10.63 -2.34 11.27
N ILE A 225 -11.00 -3.46 11.89
CA ILE A 225 -12.24 -3.61 12.64
C ILE A 225 -11.87 -3.89 14.09
N VAL A 226 -12.34 -3.07 15.02
CA VAL A 226 -12.12 -3.25 16.47
C VAL A 226 -13.46 -3.42 17.15
N HIS A 227 -13.67 -4.57 17.78
CA HIS A 227 -14.91 -4.94 18.44
C HIS A 227 -14.94 -4.51 19.91
N PRO A 228 -16.13 -4.29 20.50
CA PRO A 228 -16.26 -3.89 21.90
C PRO A 228 -15.86 -5.00 22.90
N ASN A 229 -15.67 -6.24 22.45
CA ASN A 229 -15.17 -7.36 23.25
C ASN A 229 -13.63 -7.49 23.22
N ASN A 230 -12.92 -6.42 22.84
CA ASN A 230 -11.46 -6.35 22.72
C ASN A 230 -10.84 -7.24 21.64
N THR A 231 -11.61 -7.73 20.65
CA THR A 231 -11.02 -8.39 19.48
C THR A 231 -10.87 -7.43 18.30
N PHE A 232 -9.99 -7.77 17.37
CA PHE A 232 -9.81 -7.02 16.13
C PHE A 232 -9.67 -7.94 14.92
N ILE A 233 -9.93 -7.36 13.74
CA ILE A 233 -9.73 -7.97 12.43
C ILE A 233 -9.01 -6.94 11.54
N ILE A 234 -7.98 -7.38 10.83
CA ILE A 234 -7.36 -6.63 9.73
C ILE A 234 -7.73 -7.32 8.43
N GLN A 235 -8.21 -6.55 7.47
CA GLN A 235 -8.51 -7.01 6.12
C GLN A 235 -7.68 -6.27 5.07
N GLN A 236 -7.38 -6.99 3.99
CA GLN A 236 -6.85 -6.43 2.75
C GLN A 236 -7.79 -6.84 1.62
N ASN A 237 -8.34 -5.88 0.89
CA ASN A 237 -9.32 -6.12 -0.18
C ASN A 237 -10.52 -6.97 0.25
N GLY A 238 -10.98 -6.79 1.50
CA GLY A 238 -12.09 -7.55 2.10
C GLY A 238 -11.72 -8.93 2.65
N GLU A 239 -10.51 -9.43 2.38
CA GLU A 239 -10.03 -10.70 2.93
C GLU A 239 -9.42 -10.51 4.31
N GLN A 240 -9.79 -11.36 5.28
CA GLN A 240 -9.19 -11.33 6.62
C GLN A 240 -7.75 -11.85 6.56
N VAL A 241 -6.79 -11.00 6.93
CA VAL A 241 -5.36 -11.35 6.93
C VAL A 241 -4.78 -11.47 8.34
N LYS A 242 -5.47 -10.92 9.34
CA LYS A 242 -5.10 -11.06 10.76
C LYS A 242 -6.33 -10.88 11.64
N THR A 243 -6.41 -11.68 12.69
CA THR A 243 -7.36 -11.51 13.80
C THR A 243 -6.61 -11.64 15.12
N GLY A 244 -7.14 -11.06 16.19
CA GLY A 244 -6.54 -11.21 17.52
C GLY A 244 -7.28 -10.46 18.61
N SER A 245 -6.66 -10.42 19.78
CA SER A 245 -7.13 -9.67 20.95
C SER A 245 -6.27 -8.43 21.17
N LEU A 246 -6.88 -7.31 21.54
CA LEU A 246 -6.18 -6.10 21.98
C LEU A 246 -5.35 -6.33 23.24
N LEU A 247 -5.65 -7.39 24.00
CA LEU A 247 -4.92 -7.79 25.21
C LEU A 247 -3.59 -8.50 24.88
N GLU A 248 -3.41 -8.90 23.63
CA GLU A 248 -2.29 -9.71 23.14
C GLU A 248 -1.54 -9.02 21.98
N LEU A 249 -1.69 -7.68 21.86
CA LEU A 249 -0.96 -6.89 20.85
C LEU A 249 0.55 -7.03 21.05
#